data_AF-A0A1A8PIT1-F1
#
_entry.id   AF-A0A1A8PIT1-F1
#
_cell.length_a   1.000
_cell.length_b   1.000
_cell.length_c   1.000
_cell.angle_alpha   90.00
_cell.angle_beta   90.00
_cell.angle_gamma   90.00
#
_symmetry.space_group_name_H-M   'P 1'
#
loop_
_entity.id
_entity.type
_entity.pdbx_description
1 polymer ?
#
loop_
_entity_poly.entity_id
_entity_poly.type
_entity_poly.pdbx_seq_one_letter_code
_entity_poly.pdbx_strand_id
1 'polypeptide(L)'
;LMYQLYKLNIHNMVSEFVPLIMNTIMLQVSPQARQHKLFNKELYADFIAAQIKTLSFLAYIIRIYQDLVGKYSQQLVKGMLQLLSNCPSETAHLRKELLIAAKHILT
;
A
#
# COMPACT_ATOMS: atom_id res chain seq x y z
N LEU A 1 17.63 -4.05 16.86
CA LEU A 1 17.67 -3.46 18.22
C LEU A 1 16.27 -3.25 18.83
N MET A 2 15.43 -2.32 18.35
CA MET A 2 14.06 -2.10 18.90
C MET A 2 13.18 -3.36 18.90
N TYR A 3 13.09 -4.05 17.74
CA TYR A 3 12.30 -5.28 17.61
C TYR A 3 12.85 -6.46 18.45
N GLN A 4 14.14 -6.44 18.78
CA GLN A 4 14.77 -7.47 19.62
C GLN A 4 14.52 -7.24 21.11
N LEU A 5 14.36 -5.98 21.54
CA LEU A 5 14.19 -5.60 22.94
C LEU A 5 12.72 -5.61 23.41
N TYR A 6 11.76 -5.33 22.51
CA TYR A 6 10.33 -5.20 22.85
C TYR A 6 9.41 -6.09 22.00
N LYS A 7 9.93 -7.27 21.63
CA LYS A 7 9.40 -8.15 20.58
C LYS A 7 7.89 -8.42 20.68
N LEU A 8 7.33 -8.65 21.87
CA LEU A 8 5.89 -8.93 22.05
C LEU A 8 5.01 -7.67 21.90
N ASN A 9 5.39 -6.56 22.52
CA ASN A 9 4.58 -5.33 22.49
C ASN A 9 4.62 -4.66 21.11
N ILE A 10 5.78 -4.66 20.45
CA ILE A 10 5.90 -4.15 19.08
C ILE A 10 5.17 -5.06 18.10
N HIS A 11 5.19 -6.39 18.30
CA HIS A 11 4.53 -7.30 17.39
C HIS A 11 3.01 -7.07 17.34
N ASN A 12 2.37 -6.89 18.51
CA ASN A 12 0.94 -6.61 18.61
C ASN A 12 0.58 -5.25 18.00
N MET A 13 1.30 -4.17 18.32
CA MET A 13 1.02 -2.85 17.72
C MET A 13 1.18 -2.86 16.20
N VAL A 14 2.25 -3.47 15.68
CA VAL A 14 2.49 -3.49 14.23
C VAL A 14 1.45 -4.36 13.50
N SER A 15 0.87 -5.37 14.17
CA SER A 15 -0.22 -6.16 13.60
C SER A 15 -1.47 -5.31 13.32
N GLU A 16 -1.73 -4.28 14.12
CA GLU A 16 -2.84 -3.33 13.91
C GLU A 16 -2.66 -2.48 12.65
N PHE A 17 -1.44 -2.37 12.12
CA PHE A 17 -1.20 -1.67 10.86
C PHE A 17 -1.64 -2.48 9.65
N VAL A 18 -1.73 -3.81 9.72
CA VAL A 18 -2.09 -4.63 8.55
C VAL A 18 -3.48 -4.23 8.02
N PRO A 19 -4.56 -4.19 8.82
CA PRO A 19 -5.87 -3.72 8.35
C PRO A 19 -5.86 -2.28 7.81
N LEU A 20 -5.09 -1.39 8.45
CA LEU A 20 -4.99 0.01 8.03
C LEU A 20 -4.29 0.16 6.68
N ILE A 21 -3.24 -0.62 6.43
CA ILE A 21 -2.57 -0.69 5.14
C ILE A 21 -3.55 -1.18 4.07
N MET A 22 -4.31 -2.24 4.35
CA MET A 22 -5.29 -2.79 3.40
C MET A 22 -6.37 -1.77 3.05
N ASN A 23 -6.90 -1.06 4.05
CA ASN A 23 -7.85 0.03 3.82
C ASN A 23 -7.22 1.15 2.99
N THR A 24 -5.97 1.52 3.29
CA THR A 24 -5.27 2.62 2.61
C THR A 24 -5.05 2.34 1.13
N ILE A 25 -4.56 1.15 0.76
CA ILE A 25 -4.35 0.79 -0.66
C ILE A 25 -5.66 0.62 -1.43
N MET A 26 -6.77 0.38 -0.73
CA MET A 26 -8.12 0.27 -1.30
C MET A 26 -8.81 1.63 -1.50
N LEU A 27 -8.27 2.72 -0.94
CA LEU A 27 -8.82 4.06 -1.16
C LEU A 27 -8.69 4.46 -2.63
N GLN A 28 -9.79 4.98 -3.18
CA GLN A 28 -9.88 5.38 -4.57
C GLN A 28 -10.46 6.78 -4.65
N VAL A 29 -9.85 7.63 -5.48
CA VAL A 29 -10.47 8.91 -5.83
C VAL A 29 -11.67 8.63 -6.73
N SER A 30 -12.83 9.17 -6.34
CA SER A 30 -14.09 8.96 -7.06
C SER A 30 -13.99 9.48 -8.50
N PRO A 31 -14.70 8.85 -9.46
CA PRO A 31 -14.71 9.32 -10.84
C PRO A 31 -15.14 10.80 -10.97
N GLN A 32 -16.10 11.23 -10.15
CA GLN A 32 -16.60 12.60 -10.12
C GLN A 32 -15.50 13.58 -9.67
N ALA A 33 -14.71 13.23 -8.65
CA ALA A 33 -13.61 14.06 -8.18
C ALA A 33 -12.49 14.19 -9.23
N ARG A 34 -12.24 13.13 -10.02
CA ARG A 34 -11.25 13.18 -11.12
C ARG A 34 -11.66 14.07 -12.29
N GLN A 35 -12.96 14.22 -12.53
CA GLN A 35 -13.52 15.08 -13.57
C GLN A 35 -13.74 16.53 -13.09
N HIS A 36 -13.55 16.79 -11.80
CA HIS A 36 -13.76 18.11 -11.24
C HIS A 36 -12.72 19.11 -11.76
N LYS A 37 -13.13 20.36 -12.02
CA LYS A 37 -12.26 21.41 -12.57
C LYS A 37 -11.05 21.73 -11.69
N LEU A 38 -11.16 21.48 -10.38
CA LEU A 38 -10.09 21.69 -9.39
C LEU A 38 -9.26 20.43 -9.12
N PHE A 39 -9.38 19.38 -9.95
CA PHE A 39 -8.59 18.18 -9.77
C PHE A 39 -7.09 18.48 -9.95
N ASN A 40 -6.33 18.30 -8.87
CA ASN A 40 -4.89 18.51 -8.88
C ASN A 40 -4.17 17.16 -9.15
N LYS A 41 -3.55 17.06 -10.32
CA LYS A 41 -2.81 15.86 -10.75
C LYS A 41 -1.57 15.58 -9.88
N GLU A 42 -0.88 16.61 -9.40
CA GLU A 42 0.29 16.45 -8.53
C GLU A 42 -0.14 15.88 -7.18
N LEU A 43 -1.19 16.45 -6.58
CA LEU A 43 -1.74 15.93 -5.33
C LEU A 43 -2.24 14.49 -5.48
N TYR A 44 -2.83 14.15 -6.62
CA TYR A 44 -3.23 12.78 -6.91
C TYR A 44 -2.02 11.84 -7.04
N ALA A 45 -0.95 12.29 -7.69
CA ALA A 45 0.30 11.52 -7.79
C ALA A 45 0.92 11.29 -6.39
N ASP A 46 0.95 12.32 -5.54
CA ASP A 46 1.42 12.21 -4.15
C ASP A 46 0.57 11.24 -3.34
N PHE A 47 -0.75 11.26 -3.53
CA PHE A 47 -1.66 10.31 -2.90
C PHE A 47 -1.33 8.86 -3.31
N ILE A 48 -1.16 8.60 -4.61
CA ILE A 48 -0.77 7.27 -5.11
C ILE A 48 0.62 6.87 -4.58
N ALA A 49 1.57 7.81 -4.52
CA ALA A 49 2.89 7.58 -3.95
C ALA A 49 2.82 7.19 -2.46
N ALA A 50 1.96 7.83 -1.68
CA ALA A 50 1.73 7.48 -0.28
C ALA A 50 1.15 6.06 -0.12
N GLN A 51 0.21 5.67 -0.99
CA GLN A 51 -0.32 4.30 -1.01
C GLN A 51 0.76 3.26 -1.34
N ILE A 52 1.62 3.56 -2.33
CA ILE A 52 2.75 2.68 -2.71
C ILE A 52 3.79 2.57 -1.59
N LYS A 53 4.12 3.67 -0.90
CA LYS A 53 5.01 3.64 0.26
C LYS A 53 4.42 2.83 1.42
N THR A 54 3.12 2.94 1.65
CA THR A 54 2.39 2.14 2.64
C THR A 54 2.45 0.64 2.30
N LEU A 55 2.26 0.29 1.02
CA LEU A 55 2.43 -1.09 0.53
C LEU A 55 3.88 -1.58 0.65
N SER A 56 4.86 -0.70 0.40
CA SER A 56 6.28 -1.03 0.55
C SER A 56 6.65 -1.35 2.00
N PHE A 57 6.01 -0.69 2.97
CA PHE A 57 6.14 -1.05 4.38
C PHE A 57 5.56 -2.45 4.66
N LEU A 58 4.41 -2.80 4.07
CA LEU A 58 3.85 -4.15 4.19
C LEU A 58 4.84 -5.21 3.66
N ALA A 59 5.48 -4.95 2.52
CA ALA A 59 6.47 -5.87 1.94
C ALA A 59 7.64 -6.16 2.90
N TYR A 60 8.01 -5.20 3.74
CA TYR A 60 9.07 -5.38 4.75
C TYR A 60 8.63 -6.29 5.91
N ILE A 61 7.37 -6.21 6.33
CA ILE A 61 6.85 -6.93 7.50
C ILE A 61 6.10 -8.22 7.17
N ILE A 62 5.75 -8.46 5.90
CA ILE A 62 4.84 -9.55 5.48
C ILE A 62 5.27 -10.92 5.96
N ARG A 63 6.58 -11.22 5.99
CA ARG A 63 7.12 -12.49 6.47
C ARG A 63 6.81 -12.79 7.94
N ILE A 64 6.58 -11.75 8.74
CA ILE A 64 6.29 -11.88 10.17
C ILE A 64 4.78 -12.04 10.42
N TYR A 65 3.94 -11.52 9.52
CA TYR A 65 2.48 -11.43 9.68
C TYR A 65 1.71 -12.20 8.62
N GLN A 66 2.29 -13.28 8.06
CA GLN A 66 1.73 -14.01 6.92
C GLN A 66 0.28 -14.44 7.13
N ASP A 67 -0.04 -15.02 8.29
CA ASP A 67 -1.40 -15.48 8.61
C ASP A 67 -2.41 -14.33 8.65
N LEU A 68 -2.01 -13.19 9.22
CA LEU A 68 -2.87 -12.02 9.31
C LEU A 68 -3.09 -11.40 7.92
N VAL A 69 -2.01 -11.23 7.15
CA VAL A 69 -2.08 -10.71 5.78
C VAL A 69 -2.90 -11.64 4.88
N GLY A 70 -2.79 -12.96 5.07
CA GLY A 70 -3.57 -13.97 4.35
C GLY A 70 -5.08 -13.76 4.45
N LYS A 71 -5.59 -13.30 5.61
CA LYS A 71 -7.00 -12.95 5.81
C LYS A 71 -7.47 -11.78 4.93
N TYR A 72 -6.55 -10.91 4.50
CA TYR A 72 -6.81 -9.75 3.65
C TYR A 72 -6.31 -9.93 2.21
N SER A 73 -5.90 -11.14 1.82
CA SER A 73 -5.29 -11.43 0.51
C SER A 73 -6.11 -10.90 -0.68
N GLN A 74 -7.44 -11.03 -0.64
CA GLN A 74 -8.31 -10.47 -1.69
C GLN A 74 -8.24 -8.94 -1.79
N GLN A 75 -8.22 -8.24 -0.64
CA GLN A 75 -8.09 -6.78 -0.62
C GLN A 75 -6.69 -6.35 -1.08
N LEU A 76 -5.66 -7.08 -0.67
CA LEU A 76 -4.28 -6.84 -1.09
C LEU A 76 -4.14 -6.89 -2.61
N VAL A 77 -4.58 -7.99 -3.22
CA VAL A 77 -4.52 -8.16 -4.68
C VAL A 77 -5.34 -7.09 -5.39
N LYS A 78 -6.57 -6.84 -4.92
CA LYS A 78 -7.45 -5.82 -5.50
C LYS A 78 -6.82 -4.42 -5.43
N GLY A 79 -6.28 -4.03 -4.28
CA GLY A 79 -5.61 -2.74 -4.08
C GLY A 79 -4.38 -2.59 -4.96
N MET A 80 -3.55 -3.64 -5.07
CA MET A 80 -2.37 -3.63 -5.96
C MET A 80 -2.75 -3.47 -7.43
N LEU A 81 -3.76 -4.20 -7.91
CA LEU A 81 -4.27 -4.06 -9.28
C LEU A 81 -4.82 -2.65 -9.52
N GLN A 82 -5.59 -2.12 -8.57
CA GLN A 82 -6.10 -0.76 -8.67
C GLN A 82 -4.97 0.27 -8.71
N LEU A 83 -3.94 0.15 -7.87
CA LEU A 83 -2.78 1.06 -7.91
C LEU A 83 -2.05 0.98 -9.25
N LEU A 84 -1.89 -0.22 -9.83
CA LEU A 84 -1.28 -0.41 -11.15
C LEU A 84 -2.11 0.28 -12.25
N SER A 85 -3.42 0.10 -12.24
CA SER A 85 -4.33 0.71 -13.23
C SER A 85 -4.46 2.22 -13.08
N ASN A 86 -4.40 2.74 -11.85
CA ASN A 86 -4.63 4.14 -11.54
C ASN A 86 -3.36 4.98 -11.44
N CYS A 87 -2.18 4.35 -11.50
CA CYS A 87 -0.90 5.04 -11.47
C CYS A 87 -0.79 6.03 -12.64
N PRO A 88 -0.56 7.33 -12.38
CA PRO A 88 -0.41 8.34 -13.42
C PRO A 88 0.66 7.95 -14.45
N SER A 89 0.41 8.23 -15.73
CA SER A 89 1.35 7.89 -16.80
C SER A 89 2.61 8.74 -16.76
N GLU A 90 2.52 9.96 -16.21
CA GLU A 90 3.66 10.88 -16.09
C GLU A 90 4.66 10.42 -14.99
N THR A 91 4.26 9.48 -14.11
CA THR A 91 5.06 9.03 -12.96
C THR A 91 5.54 7.59 -13.12
N ALA A 92 6.39 7.34 -14.12
CA ALA A 92 6.95 6.00 -14.37
C ALA A 92 7.70 5.41 -13.17
N HIS A 93 8.33 6.26 -12.35
CA HIS A 93 9.07 5.85 -11.16
C HIS A 93 8.16 5.20 -10.10
N LEU A 94 6.94 5.72 -9.89
CA LEU A 94 5.97 5.14 -8.95
C LEU A 94 5.56 3.72 -9.37
N ARG A 95 5.33 3.51 -10.67
CA ARG A 95 5.02 2.18 -11.21
C ARG A 95 6.15 1.19 -10.97
N LYS A 96 7.41 1.63 -11.13
CA LYS A 96 8.59 0.80 -10.79
C LYS A 96 8.61 0.44 -9.31
N GLU A 97 8.39 1.39 -8.41
CA GLU A 97 8.34 1.12 -6.96
C GLU A 97 7.22 0.13 -6.58
N LEU A 98 6.02 0.30 -7.16
CA LEU A 98 4.91 -0.61 -6.97
C LEU A 98 5.23 -2.04 -7.42
N LEU A 99 5.89 -2.20 -8.57
CA LEU A 99 6.31 -3.53 -9.05
C LEU A 99 7.38 -4.15 -8.15
N ILE A 100 8.29 -3.35 -7.59
CA ILE A 100 9.28 -3.84 -6.62
C ILE A 100 8.57 -4.31 -5.34
N ALA A 101 7.64 -3.53 -4.79
CA ALA A 101 6.86 -3.94 -3.62
C ALA A 101 6.04 -5.21 -3.89
N ALA A 102 5.38 -5.27 -5.06
CA ALA A 102 4.62 -6.44 -5.50
C ALA A 102 5.48 -7.70 -5.56
N LYS A 103 6.69 -7.61 -6.13
CA LYS A 103 7.64 -8.72 -6.16
C LYS A 103 7.93 -9.24 -4.75
N HIS A 104 8.27 -8.36 -3.82
CA HIS A 104 8.58 -8.74 -2.44
C HIS A 104 7.39 -9.36 -1.69
N ILE A 105 6.17 -8.95 -2.02
CA ILE A 105 4.95 -9.50 -1.41
C ILE A 105 4.62 -10.90 -1.96
N LEU A 106 4.89 -11.13 -3.25
CA LEU A 106 4.57 -12.39 -3.94
C LEU A 106 5.67 -13.45 -3.84
N THR A 107 6.83 -13.14 -3.24
CA THR A 107 7.98 -14.05 -3.10
C THR A 107 8.21 -14.43 -1.64
#